data_AF-A0A3M1ZYE6-F1
#
_entry.id   AF-A0A3M1ZYE6-F1
#
_cell.length_a   1.000
_cell.length_b   1.000
_cell.length_c   1.000
_cell.angle_alpha   90.00
_cell.angle_beta   90.00
_cell.angle_gamma   90.00
#
_symmetry.space_group_name_H-M   'P 1'
#
loop_
_entity.id
_entity.type
_entity.pdbx_description
1 polymer ?
#
loop_
_entity_poly.entity_id
_entity_poly.type
_entity_poly.pdbx_seq_one_letter_code
_entity_poly.pdbx_strand_id
1 'polypeptide(L)'
;MKSLYRFCWLIALLMLGGCMAADNPVPLTTMEQLVGKWAQVDGNARLQFYADESVKLIMPDEHPPLKVLSTVEIIKDDQIGFGIGDRWMGPVHIEHDKNWETITLLFPPDDPEGKPRSIRFRRLEQNTDKR
;
A
#
# COMPACT_ATOMS: atom_id res chain seq x y z
N MET A 1 18.28 -32.61 50.27
CA MET A 1 18.29 -32.56 48.79
C MET A 1 16.91 -32.15 48.26
N LYS A 2 16.53 -30.87 48.39
CA LYS A 2 15.23 -30.34 47.90
C LYS A 2 15.39 -28.84 47.57
N SER A 3 16.27 -28.50 46.64
CA SER A 3 16.49 -27.08 46.28
C SER A 3 17.09 -26.92 44.88
N LEU A 4 16.49 -27.55 43.87
CA LEU A 4 16.86 -27.30 42.47
C LEU A 4 15.66 -27.06 41.53
N TYR A 5 14.42 -27.22 41.99
CA TYR A 5 13.23 -27.13 41.12
C TYR A 5 12.67 -25.71 40.93
N ARG A 6 13.14 -24.71 41.67
CA ARG A 6 12.59 -23.34 41.60
C ARG A 6 13.22 -22.45 40.54
N PHE A 7 14.31 -22.87 39.90
CA PHE A 7 15.05 -22.02 38.96
C PHE A 7 14.57 -22.15 37.50
N CYS A 8 13.80 -23.20 37.17
CA CYS A 8 13.40 -23.49 35.78
C CYS A 8 12.23 -22.61 35.29
N TRP A 9 11.43 -22.03 36.20
CA TRP A 9 10.24 -21.25 35.82
C TRP A 9 10.53 -19.80 35.40
N LEU A 10 11.71 -19.25 35.74
CA LEU A 10 12.04 -17.86 35.43
C LEU A 10 12.57 -17.64 34.00
N ILE A 11 13.04 -18.69 33.31
CA ILE A 11 13.58 -18.58 31.94
C ILE A 11 12.46 -18.64 30.88
N ALA A 12 11.33 -19.30 31.19
CA ALA A 12 10.21 -19.43 30.25
C ALA A 12 9.46 -18.12 29.96
N LEU A 13 9.58 -17.10 30.83
CA LEU A 13 8.89 -15.81 30.68
C LEU A 13 9.62 -14.80 29.78
N LEU A 14 10.89 -15.03 29.43
CA LEU A 14 11.70 -14.11 28.61
C LEU A 14 11.60 -14.37 27.10
N MET A 15 10.95 -15.45 26.66
CA MET A 15 10.82 -15.80 25.23
C MET A 15 9.57 -15.21 24.54
N LEU A 16 8.76 -14.42 25.23
CA LEU A 16 7.54 -13.81 24.68
C LEU A 16 7.76 -12.42 24.05
N GLY A 17 8.99 -11.90 24.03
CA GLY A 17 9.30 -10.54 23.58
C GLY A 17 9.69 -10.36 22.10
N GLY A 18 9.43 -11.34 21.23
CA GLY A 18 10.08 -11.41 19.91
C GLY A 18 9.14 -11.62 18.73
N CYS A 19 8.02 -10.89 18.62
CA CYS A 19 7.29 -10.74 17.37
C CYS A 19 6.71 -9.32 17.27
N MET A 20 7.56 -8.31 17.39
CA MET A 20 7.29 -7.04 16.73
C MET A 20 7.69 -7.27 15.27
N ALA A 21 6.74 -7.66 14.42
CA ALA A 21 6.93 -7.58 12.99
C ALA A 21 7.26 -6.12 12.70
N ALA A 22 8.52 -5.84 12.42
CA ALA A 22 8.95 -4.51 12.04
C ALA A 22 8.21 -4.18 10.74
N ASP A 23 7.38 -3.14 10.78
CA ASP A 23 6.83 -2.52 9.59
C ASP A 23 8.01 -2.19 8.67
N ASN A 24 8.08 -2.83 7.50
CA ASN A 24 9.13 -2.54 6.54
C ASN A 24 8.73 -1.25 5.82
N PRO A 25 9.45 -0.12 6.04
CA PRO A 25 9.08 1.15 5.42
C PRO A 25 9.26 1.07 3.91
N VAL A 26 8.41 1.77 3.16
CA VAL A 26 8.52 1.83 1.70
C VAL A 26 9.86 2.51 1.34
N PRO A 27 10.64 2.00 0.37
CA PRO A 27 11.93 2.61 0.05
C PRO A 27 11.75 4.06 -0.39
N LEU A 28 12.53 4.99 0.17
CA LEU A 28 12.45 6.41 -0.12
C LEU A 28 12.54 6.71 -1.63
N THR A 29 13.40 5.98 -2.35
CA THR A 29 13.55 6.10 -3.80
C THR A 29 12.26 5.79 -4.55
N THR A 30 11.45 4.86 -4.06
CA THR A 30 10.14 4.52 -4.63
C THR A 30 9.14 5.63 -4.36
N MET A 31 9.11 6.17 -3.13
CA MET A 31 8.21 7.25 -2.78
C MET A 31 8.52 8.54 -3.53
N GLU A 32 9.79 8.91 -3.69
CA GLU A 32 10.22 10.05 -4.50
C GLU A 32 9.68 9.97 -5.93
N GLN A 33 9.63 8.76 -6.50
CA GLN A 33 9.01 8.55 -7.81
C GLN A 33 7.48 8.61 -7.73
N LEU A 34 6.82 7.99 -6.77
CA LEU A 34 5.36 7.97 -6.69
C LEU A 34 4.73 9.33 -6.41
N VAL A 35 5.38 10.17 -5.60
CA VAL A 35 4.83 11.45 -5.12
C VAL A 35 4.35 12.31 -6.28
N GLY A 36 3.12 12.78 -6.17
CA GLY A 36 2.49 13.60 -7.19
C GLY A 36 1.04 13.23 -7.46
N LYS A 37 0.49 13.86 -8.49
CA LYS A 37 -0.89 13.63 -8.94
C LYS A 37 -0.87 12.78 -10.21
N TRP A 38 -1.82 11.86 -10.28
CA TRP A 38 -1.95 10.89 -11.34
C TRP A 38 -3.39 10.90 -11.85
N ALA A 39 -3.56 10.85 -13.16
CA ALA A 39 -4.86 10.79 -13.82
C ALA A 39 -5.01 9.46 -14.56
N GLN A 40 -6.18 8.85 -14.44
CA GLN A 40 -6.52 7.67 -15.22
C GLN A 40 -6.43 7.98 -16.72
N VAL A 41 -5.87 7.05 -17.49
CA VAL A 41 -5.65 7.23 -18.95
C VAL A 41 -6.98 7.35 -19.71
N ASP A 42 -7.97 6.53 -19.35
CA ASP A 42 -9.27 6.43 -20.05
C ASP A 42 -10.46 6.59 -19.09
N GLY A 43 -10.36 7.46 -18.09
CA GLY A 43 -11.46 7.66 -17.14
C GLY A 43 -11.27 8.82 -16.16
N ASN A 44 -12.18 8.90 -15.19
CA ASN A 44 -12.26 10.03 -14.28
C ASN A 44 -11.57 9.79 -12.92
N ALA A 45 -10.95 8.62 -12.72
CA ALA A 45 -10.24 8.36 -11.48
C ALA A 45 -9.01 9.28 -11.34
N ARG A 46 -8.74 9.64 -10.08
CA ARG A 46 -7.62 10.48 -9.67
C ARG A 46 -6.91 9.83 -8.51
N LEU A 47 -5.60 9.87 -8.55
CA LEU A 47 -4.73 9.29 -7.55
C LEU A 47 -3.68 10.32 -7.15
N GLN A 48 -3.39 10.44 -5.86
CA GLN A 48 -2.39 11.35 -5.34
C GLN A 48 -1.58 10.66 -4.26
N PHE A 49 -0.26 10.62 -4.44
CA PHE A 49 0.69 10.16 -3.44
C PHE A 49 1.33 11.36 -2.77
N TYR A 50 1.46 11.27 -1.45
CA TYR A 50 2.08 12.27 -0.60
C TYR A 50 3.43 11.76 -0.10
N ALA A 51 4.29 12.67 0.36
CA ALA A 51 5.63 12.35 0.81
C ALA A 51 5.66 11.59 2.16
N ASP A 52 4.54 11.61 2.89
CA ASP A 52 4.34 10.91 4.16
C ASP A 52 3.74 9.51 3.97
N GLU A 53 3.97 8.89 2.80
CA GLU A 53 3.44 7.57 2.42
C GLU A 53 1.91 7.51 2.30
N SER A 54 1.20 8.62 2.50
CA SER A 54 -0.24 8.64 2.29
C SER A 54 -0.59 8.56 0.80
N VAL A 55 -1.68 7.88 0.49
CA VAL A 55 -2.26 7.80 -0.86
C VAL A 55 -3.74 8.13 -0.81
N LYS A 56 -4.17 8.96 -1.76
CA LYS A 56 -5.56 9.32 -1.95
C LYS A 56 -6.05 8.87 -3.31
N LEU A 57 -7.05 7.99 -3.32
CA LEU A 57 -7.73 7.49 -4.52
C LEU A 57 -9.15 8.05 -4.58
N ILE A 58 -9.55 8.58 -5.73
CA ILE A 58 -10.90 9.02 -6.02
C ILE A 58 -11.34 8.32 -7.31
N MET A 59 -12.45 7.60 -7.27
CA MET A 59 -13.07 6.97 -8.44
C MET A 59 -14.55 7.36 -8.48
N PRO A 60 -14.92 8.43 -9.20
CA PRO A 60 -16.29 8.93 -9.21
C PRO A 60 -17.25 8.03 -10.00
N ASP A 61 -16.72 7.22 -10.92
CA ASP A 61 -17.50 6.31 -11.77
C ASP A 61 -17.86 4.99 -11.06
N GLU A 62 -17.32 4.76 -9.84
CA GLU A 62 -17.70 3.64 -8.98
C GLU A 62 -19.11 3.82 -8.41
N HIS A 63 -19.78 2.71 -8.12
CA HIS A 63 -21.13 2.73 -7.55
C HIS A 63 -21.17 1.91 -6.25
N PRO A 64 -21.14 2.56 -5.06
CA PRO A 64 -21.09 4.02 -4.85
C PRO A 64 -19.69 4.61 -5.14
N PRO A 65 -19.61 5.94 -5.42
CA PRO A 65 -18.35 6.62 -5.69
C PRO A 65 -17.32 6.35 -4.61
N LEU A 66 -16.09 6.04 -5.02
CA LEU A 66 -15.02 5.70 -4.10
C LEU A 66 -14.15 6.92 -3.80
N LYS A 67 -13.89 7.16 -2.53
CA LYS A 67 -12.88 8.12 -2.06
C LYS A 67 -12.16 7.53 -0.86
N VAL A 68 -10.88 7.25 -1.02
CA VAL A 68 -10.06 6.54 -0.05
C VAL A 68 -8.83 7.39 0.26
N LEU A 69 -8.47 7.42 1.53
CA LEU A 69 -7.18 7.87 2.02
C LEU A 69 -6.59 6.69 2.79
N SER A 70 -5.41 6.24 2.39
CA SER A 70 -4.72 5.08 2.95
C SER A 70 -3.21 5.35 3.02
N THR A 71 -2.46 4.36 3.47
CA THR A 71 -1.00 4.40 3.53
C THR A 71 -0.44 3.41 2.51
N VAL A 72 0.62 3.82 1.80
CA VAL A 72 1.39 2.93 0.92
C VAL A 72 2.28 2.08 1.80
N GLU A 73 2.24 0.78 1.57
CA GLU A 73 2.93 -0.22 2.38
C GLU A 73 3.67 -1.20 1.46
N ILE A 74 4.72 -1.84 2.00
CA ILE A 74 5.29 -3.04 1.39
C ILE A 74 4.39 -4.22 1.74
N ILE A 75 3.80 -4.82 0.73
CA ILE A 75 3.02 -6.05 0.79
C ILE A 75 3.97 -7.24 0.56
N LYS A 76 3.42 -8.46 0.59
CA LYS A 76 4.10 -9.70 0.27
C LYS A 76 4.97 -9.59 -1.00
N ASP A 77 6.14 -10.23 -0.95
CA ASP A 77 7.08 -10.35 -2.07
C ASP A 77 7.65 -9.00 -2.57
N ASP A 78 7.89 -8.06 -1.64
CA ASP A 78 8.44 -6.71 -1.89
C ASP A 78 7.61 -5.84 -2.85
N GLN A 79 6.34 -6.20 -3.03
CA GLN A 79 5.41 -5.41 -3.84
C GLN A 79 4.87 -4.25 -3.03
N ILE A 80 4.76 -3.08 -3.65
CA ILE A 80 4.12 -1.92 -3.02
C ILE A 80 2.63 -1.88 -3.31
N GLY A 81 1.87 -1.38 -2.36
CA GLY A 81 0.43 -1.17 -2.54
C GLY A 81 -0.20 -0.51 -1.34
N PHE A 82 -1.52 -0.57 -1.26
CA PHE A 82 -2.25 0.02 -0.14
C PHE A 82 -3.57 -0.72 0.09
N GLY A 83 -3.95 -0.83 1.36
CA GLY A 83 -5.25 -1.38 1.75
C GLY A 83 -6.39 -0.42 1.43
N ILE A 84 -7.54 -0.95 1.01
CA ILE A 84 -8.81 -0.21 0.97
C ILE A 84 -9.79 -0.87 1.95
N GLY A 85 -9.42 -0.85 3.23
CA GLY A 85 -10.22 -1.32 4.36
C GLY A 85 -11.07 -2.55 4.05
N ASP A 86 -12.35 -2.46 4.39
CA ASP A 86 -13.30 -3.57 4.38
C ASP A 86 -13.95 -3.81 3.00
N ARG A 87 -13.59 -3.02 1.97
CA ARG A 87 -14.33 -3.01 0.70
C ARG A 87 -13.95 -4.16 -0.22
N TRP A 88 -12.72 -4.68 -0.11
CA TRP A 88 -12.23 -5.77 -0.95
C TRP A 88 -11.43 -6.79 -0.16
N MET A 89 -11.24 -7.97 -0.74
CA MET A 89 -10.56 -9.09 -0.08
C MET A 89 -9.03 -9.01 -0.11
N GLY A 90 -8.46 -7.83 -0.37
CA GLY A 90 -7.01 -7.67 -0.44
C GLY A 90 -6.55 -6.23 -0.68
N PRO A 91 -5.22 -6.03 -0.67
CA PRO A 91 -4.64 -4.73 -0.99
C PRO A 91 -4.67 -4.47 -2.50
N VAL A 92 -4.63 -3.19 -2.86
CA VAL A 92 -4.39 -2.76 -4.24
C VAL A 92 -2.89 -2.72 -4.47
N HIS A 93 -2.39 -3.47 -5.44
CA HIS A 93 -0.98 -3.45 -5.81
C HIS A 93 -0.69 -2.33 -6.80
N ILE A 94 0.49 -1.73 -6.69
CA ILE A 94 0.97 -0.69 -7.60
C ILE A 94 2.07 -1.29 -8.46
N GLU A 95 1.80 -1.42 -9.76
CA GLU A 95 2.84 -1.66 -10.76
C GLU A 95 3.20 -0.35 -11.46
N HIS A 96 4.42 -0.25 -11.95
CA HIS A 96 4.89 0.92 -12.67
C HIS A 96 5.71 0.49 -13.89
N ASP A 97 5.77 1.35 -14.90
CA ASP A 97 6.72 1.17 -15.98
C ASP A 97 8.16 1.48 -15.52
N LYS A 98 9.14 1.22 -16.40
CA LYS A 98 10.56 1.44 -16.10
C LYS A 98 10.89 2.90 -15.77
N ASN A 99 10.08 3.85 -16.23
CA ASN A 99 10.38 5.28 -16.20
C ASN A 99 9.51 6.05 -15.20
N TRP A 100 8.58 5.40 -14.50
CA TRP A 100 7.63 6.04 -13.59
C TRP A 100 6.74 7.10 -14.26
N GLU A 101 6.43 6.92 -15.54
CA GLU A 101 5.52 7.78 -16.30
C GLU A 101 4.07 7.28 -16.21
N THR A 102 3.94 5.95 -16.15
CA THR A 102 2.67 5.25 -15.99
C THR A 102 2.73 4.33 -14.78
N ILE A 103 1.65 4.30 -14.02
CA ILE A 103 1.40 3.26 -13.03
C ILE A 103 0.11 2.51 -13.34
N THR A 104 0.03 1.28 -12.89
CA THR A 104 -1.15 0.43 -12.98
C THR A 104 -1.54 0.02 -11.56
N LEU A 105 -2.76 0.36 -11.16
CA LEU A 105 -3.35 -0.19 -9.94
C LEU A 105 -3.98 -1.54 -10.27
N LEU A 106 -3.51 -2.59 -9.61
CA LEU A 106 -4.11 -3.92 -9.66
C LEU A 106 -4.99 -4.11 -8.43
N PHE A 107 -6.29 -4.08 -8.65
CA PHE A 107 -7.26 -4.31 -7.59
C PHE A 107 -7.47 -5.82 -7.42
N PRO A 108 -7.63 -6.29 -6.17
CA PRO A 108 -8.02 -7.67 -5.91
C PRO A 108 -9.41 -7.94 -6.51
N PRO A 109 -9.74 -9.21 -6.77
CA PRO A 109 -11.10 -9.57 -7.19
C PRO A 109 -12.10 -9.31 -6.05
N ASP A 110 -13.34 -8.99 -6.42
CA ASP A 110 -14.43 -8.75 -5.47
C ASP A 110 -14.88 -10.06 -4.78
N ASP A 111 -14.62 -11.21 -5.40
CA ASP A 111 -14.94 -12.55 -4.91
C ASP A 111 -13.79 -13.54 -5.22
N PRO A 112 -13.70 -14.71 -4.56
CA PRO A 112 -12.60 -15.66 -4.76
C PRO A 112 -12.41 -16.18 -6.18
N GLU A 113 -13.46 -16.18 -7.00
CA GLU A 113 -13.49 -16.69 -8.37
C GLU A 113 -13.41 -15.55 -9.40
N GLY A 114 -13.52 -14.31 -8.94
CA GLY A 114 -13.52 -13.10 -9.71
C GLY A 114 -12.16 -12.84 -10.37
N LYS A 115 -12.18 -12.05 -11.43
CA LYS A 115 -10.95 -11.61 -12.10
C LYS A 115 -10.45 -10.33 -11.44
N PRO A 116 -9.14 -10.22 -11.13
CA PRO A 116 -8.56 -8.94 -10.73
C PRO A 116 -8.76 -7.93 -11.86
N ARG A 117 -8.97 -6.67 -11.47
CA ARG A 117 -9.16 -5.56 -12.40
C ARG A 117 -7.95 -4.63 -12.32
N SER A 118 -7.54 -4.08 -13.47
CA SER A 118 -6.42 -3.15 -13.54
C SER A 118 -6.85 -1.80 -14.09
N ILE A 119 -6.30 -0.73 -13.51
CA ILE A 119 -6.55 0.64 -13.96
C ILE A 119 -5.23 1.36 -14.14
N ARG A 120 -5.02 1.92 -15.33
CA ARG A 120 -3.79 2.65 -15.68
C ARG A 120 -3.93 4.14 -15.41
N PHE A 121 -2.88 4.72 -14.84
CA PHE A 121 -2.76 6.13 -14.57
C PHE A 121 -1.47 6.69 -15.17
N ARG A 122 -1.52 7.94 -15.63
CA ARG A 122 -0.37 8.72 -16.07
C ARG A 122 -0.12 9.85 -15.09
N ARG A 123 1.15 10.19 -14.88
CA ARG A 123 1.52 11.36 -14.08
C ARG A 123 0.94 12.63 -14.71
N LEU A 124 0.35 13.48 -13.88
CA LEU A 124 0.07 14.85 -14.27
C LEU A 124 1.35 15.63 -14.05
N GLU A 125 1.90 16.23 -15.11
CA GLU A 125 3.08 17.08 -14.99
C GLU A 125 2.89 18.06 -13.84
N GLN A 126 3.82 18.04 -12.89
CA GLN A 126 3.89 19.08 -11.89
C GLN A 126 4.23 20.36 -12.65
N ASN A 127 3.19 21.14 -12.97
CA ASN A 127 3.38 22.51 -13.42
C ASN A 127 4.16 23.19 -12.28
N THR A 128 5.48 23.26 -12.46
CA THR A 128 6.38 23.97 -11.58
C THR A 128 6.03 25.42 -11.80
N ASP A 129 5.04 25.88 -11.03
CA ASP A 129 4.64 27.27 -10.99
C ASP A 129 5.83 28.02 -10.41
N LYS A 130 6.73 28.42 -11.32
CA LYS A 130 7.75 29.43 -11.08
C LYS A 130 6.99 30.72 -10.78
N ARG A 131 6.77 31.02 -9.50
CA ARG A 131 6.56 32.37 -9.01
C ARG A 131 7.32 32.58 -7.71
#